data_AF-A0A7J7K723-F1
#
_entry.id   AF-A0A7J7K723-F1
#
_cell.length_a   1.000
_cell.length_b   1.000
_cell.length_c   1.000
_cell.angle_alpha   90.00
_cell.angle_beta   90.00
_cell.angle_gamma   90.00
#
_symmetry.space_group_name_H-M   'P 1'
#
loop_
_entity.id
_entity.type
_entity.pdbx_description
1 polymer ?
#
loop_
_entity_poly.entity_id
_entity_poly.type
_entity_poly.pdbx_seq_one_letter_code
_entity_poly.pdbx_strand_id
1 'polypeptide(L)'
;MAAPSDSAAETFVKKVRPELYDQMIQHHVTDTVEGTQQIKNGEIDVFIHDKAIIEYVTRHENFDCSLYTLGAVSSDSYGSAFPKNKYQDLRVSSSRIL
;
A
#
# COMPACT_ATOMS: atom_id res chain seq x y z
N MET A 1 -4.80 13.19 -5.05
CA MET A 1 -4.02 12.16 -4.33
C MET A 1 -4.99 11.13 -3.80
N ALA A 2 -4.65 9.84 -3.79
CA ALA A 2 -5.51 8.78 -3.25
C ALA A 2 -4.69 7.65 -2.63
N ALA A 3 -5.34 6.88 -1.76
CA ALA A 3 -4.90 5.58 -1.26
C ALA A 3 -6.10 4.63 -1.26
N PRO A 4 -5.92 3.30 -1.34
CA PRO A 4 -7.05 2.38 -1.26
C PRO A 4 -7.78 2.52 0.08
N SER A 5 -9.10 2.46 0.03
CA SER A 5 -9.98 2.60 1.19
C SER A 5 -9.69 1.49 2.22
N ASP A 6 -9.70 1.84 3.50
CA ASP A 6 -9.39 0.99 4.65
C ASP A 6 -7.99 0.35 4.61
N SER A 7 -7.08 0.90 3.80
CA SER A 7 -5.70 0.41 3.73
C SER A 7 -4.83 0.90 4.89
N ALA A 8 -3.72 0.19 5.10
CA ALA A 8 -2.67 0.64 6.02
C ALA A 8 -2.12 2.01 5.61
N ALA A 9 -1.96 2.26 4.30
CA ALA A 9 -1.52 3.53 3.75
C ALA A 9 -2.49 4.67 4.07
N GLU A 10 -3.80 4.46 3.86
CA GLU A 10 -4.81 5.45 4.22
C GLU A 10 -4.75 5.79 5.72
N THR A 11 -4.72 4.76 6.56
CA THR A 11 -4.66 4.89 8.02
C THR A 11 -3.40 5.63 8.47
N PHE A 12 -2.26 5.36 7.83
CA PHE A 12 -0.99 6.03 8.10
C PHE A 12 -1.08 7.53 7.78
N VAL A 13 -1.56 7.88 6.58
CA VAL A 13 -1.71 9.28 6.16
C VAL A 13 -2.66 10.02 7.11
N LYS A 14 -3.81 9.44 7.44
CA LYS A 14 -4.77 9.99 8.41
C LYS A 14 -4.14 10.34 9.76
N LYS A 15 -3.24 9.48 10.24
CA LYS A 15 -2.60 9.64 11.55
C LYS A 15 -1.46 10.65 11.54
N VAL A 16 -0.65 10.66 10.48
CA VAL A 16 0.62 11.42 10.44
C VAL A 16 0.47 12.77 9.74
N ARG A 17 -0.44 12.87 8.78
CA ARG A 17 -0.68 14.05 7.92
C ARG A 17 -2.19 14.24 7.68
N PRO A 18 -2.98 14.56 8.71
CA PRO A 18 -4.43 14.72 8.59
C PRO A 18 -4.83 15.77 7.55
N GLU A 19 -4.02 16.80 7.34
CA GLU A 19 -4.25 17.80 6.30
C GLU A 19 -4.16 17.23 4.87
N LEU A 20 -3.30 16.23 4.65
CA LEU A 20 -3.25 15.50 3.37
C LEU A 20 -4.40 14.50 3.28
N TYR A 21 -4.82 13.91 4.40
CA TYR A 21 -5.95 12.99 4.45
C TYR A 21 -7.24 13.65 3.96
N ASP A 22 -7.53 14.87 4.41
CA ASP A 22 -8.73 15.62 4.01
C ASP A 22 -8.80 15.85 2.49
N GLN A 23 -7.65 16.01 1.84
CA GLN A 23 -7.56 16.10 0.37
C GLN A 23 -7.66 14.72 -0.29
N MET A 24 -7.09 13.70 0.35
CA MET A 24 -7.03 12.34 -0.19
C MET A 24 -8.41 11.68 -0.24
N ILE A 25 -9.26 11.88 0.78
CA ILE A 25 -10.61 11.28 0.85
C ILE A 25 -11.59 11.82 -0.20
N GLN A 26 -11.23 12.90 -0.89
CA GLN A 26 -12.02 13.41 -2.02
C GLN A 26 -11.95 12.47 -3.23
N HIS A 27 -10.97 11.56 -3.27
CA HIS A 27 -10.77 10.60 -4.34
C HIS A 27 -10.86 9.20 -3.75
N HIS A 28 -12.05 8.62 -3.85
CA HIS A 28 -12.27 7.25 -3.41
C HIS A 28 -11.59 6.28 -4.40
N VAL A 29 -10.73 5.43 -3.85
CA VAL A 29 -10.14 4.30 -4.56
C VAL A 29 -10.46 3.04 -3.77
N THR A 30 -11.07 2.06 -4.42
CA THR A 30 -11.53 0.82 -3.79
C THR A 30 -10.37 -0.16 -3.61
N ASP A 31 -9.52 -0.28 -4.62
CA ASP A 31 -8.42 -1.24 -4.64
C ASP A 31 -7.22 -0.76 -5.48
N THR A 32 -6.18 -1.58 -5.52
CA THR A 32 -4.94 -1.32 -6.27
C THR A 32 -5.16 -1.18 -7.78
N VAL A 33 -6.06 -1.96 -8.36
CA VAL A 33 -6.30 -1.98 -9.81
C VAL A 33 -6.96 -0.67 -10.22
N GLU A 34 -8.02 -0.28 -9.50
CA GLU A 34 -8.69 1.00 -9.70
C GLU A 34 -7.71 2.17 -9.52
N GLY A 35 -6.95 2.18 -8.42
CA GLY A 35 -5.98 3.26 -8.15
C GLY A 35 -4.91 3.40 -9.22
N THR A 36 -4.41 2.27 -9.73
CA THR A 36 -3.44 2.22 -10.83
C THR A 36 -4.04 2.79 -12.12
N GLN A 37 -5.30 2.48 -12.42
CA GLN A 37 -5.95 3.00 -13.61
C GLN A 37 -6.25 4.50 -13.50
N GLN A 38 -6.74 4.96 -12.34
CA GLN A 38 -6.99 6.39 -12.10
C GLN A 38 -5.71 7.23 -12.26
N ILE A 39 -4.56 6.76 -11.76
CA ILE A 39 -3.30 7.50 -11.91
C ILE A 39 -2.77 7.49 -13.35
N LYS A 40 -2.93 6.38 -14.08
CA LYS A 40 -2.58 6.32 -15.52
C LYS A 40 -3.45 7.24 -16.38
N ASN A 41 -4.72 7.38 -16.02
CA ASN A 41 -5.67 8.25 -16.70
C ASN A 41 -5.49 9.74 -16.33
N GLY A 42 -4.68 10.05 -15.32
CA GLY A 42 -4.53 11.41 -14.79
C GLY A 42 -5.73 11.91 -13.97
N GLU A 43 -6.56 11.00 -13.47
CA GLU A 43 -7.68 11.32 -12.56
C GLU A 43 -7.18 11.63 -11.15
N ILE A 44 -6.04 11.05 -10.77
CA ILE A 44 -5.31 11.36 -9.55
C ILE A 44 -3.83 11.59 -9.85
N ASP A 45 -3.21 12.56 -9.18
CA ASP A 45 -1.78 12.88 -9.41
C ASP A 45 -0.81 11.97 -8.64
N VAL A 46 -1.27 11.44 -7.50
CA VAL A 46 -0.44 10.64 -6.59
C VAL A 46 -1.27 9.51 -6.01
N PHE A 47 -0.76 8.29 -6.14
CA PHE A 47 -1.33 7.08 -5.55
C PHE A 47 -0.39 6.56 -4.46
N ILE A 48 -0.84 6.60 -3.20
CA ILE A 48 -0.09 6.15 -2.03
C ILE A 48 -0.54 4.75 -1.67
N HIS A 49 0.39 3.80 -1.71
CA HIS A 49 0.14 2.43 -1.29
C HIS A 49 1.44 1.74 -0.83
N ASP A 50 1.36 0.46 -0.47
CA ASP A 50 2.53 -0.31 -0.01
C ASP A 50 3.59 -0.34 -1.10
N LYS A 51 4.84 -0.07 -0.72
CA LYS A 51 5.95 0.01 -1.67
C LYS A 51 6.09 -1.26 -2.52
N ALA A 52 5.94 -2.44 -1.92
CA ALA A 52 6.05 -3.70 -2.64
C ALA A 52 4.93 -3.88 -3.69
N ILE A 53 3.70 -3.42 -3.38
CA ILE A 53 2.58 -3.43 -4.32
C ILE A 53 2.86 -2.45 -5.46
N ILE A 54 3.27 -1.21 -5.16
CA ILE A 54 3.60 -0.20 -6.18
C ILE A 54 4.74 -0.69 -7.08
N GLU A 55 5.78 -1.28 -6.51
CA GLU A 55 6.89 -1.85 -7.28
C GLU A 55 6.46 -3.02 -8.17
N TYR A 56 5.52 -3.86 -7.70
CA TYR A 56 4.96 -4.93 -8.53
C TYR A 56 4.23 -4.35 -9.75
N VAL A 57 3.30 -3.42 -9.52
CA VAL A 57 2.50 -2.76 -10.58
C VAL A 57 3.40 -2.02 -11.57
N THR A 58 4.36 -1.24 -11.05
CA THR A 58 5.28 -0.43 -11.88
C THR A 58 6.23 -1.30 -12.72
N ARG A 59 6.53 -2.53 -12.30
CA ARG A 59 7.39 -3.45 -13.06
C ARG A 59 6.63 -4.38 -13.99
N HIS A 60 5.42 -4.80 -13.64
CA HIS A 60 4.69 -5.86 -14.34
C HIS A 60 3.48 -5.37 -15.13
N GLU A 61 2.85 -4.27 -14.72
CA GLU A 61 1.59 -3.78 -15.30
C GLU A 61 1.77 -2.44 -16.02
N ASN A 62 3.00 -1.90 -16.05
CA ASN A 62 3.36 -0.60 -16.60
C ASN A 62 4.18 -0.76 -17.89
N PHE A 63 3.61 -1.45 -18.89
CA PHE A 63 4.31 -1.72 -20.17
C PHE A 63 4.66 -0.47 -20.98
N ASP A 64 3.95 0.63 -20.74
CA ASP A 64 4.16 1.94 -21.37
C ASP A 64 5.16 2.82 -20.59
N CYS A 65 5.71 2.32 -19.47
CA CYS A 65 6.61 3.05 -18.59
C CYS A 65 6.04 4.39 -18.09
N SER A 66 4.71 4.52 -18.03
CA SER A 66 4.02 5.76 -17.65
C SER A 66 4.12 6.06 -16.15
N LEU A 67 4.26 5.02 -15.33
CA LEU A 67 4.35 5.13 -13.87
C LEU A 67 5.79 5.01 -13.36
N TYR A 68 6.09 5.71 -12.27
CA TYR A 68 7.34 5.57 -11.52
C TYR A 68 7.10 5.71 -10.02
N THR A 69 7.90 5.02 -9.22
CA THR A 69 7.80 5.06 -7.76
C THR A 69 8.53 6.29 -7.19
N LEU A 70 7.81 7.13 -6.46
CA LEU A 70 8.37 8.26 -5.71
C LEU A 70 8.72 7.85 -4.27
N GLY A 71 9.96 7.44 -4.05
CA GLY A 71 10.52 7.24 -2.72
C GLY A 71 9.70 6.30 -1.81
N ALA A 72 9.91 6.39 -0.50
CA ALA A 72 9.09 5.71 0.50
C ALA A 72 8.77 6.69 1.63
N VAL A 73 7.50 6.77 2.00
CA VAL A 73 7.01 7.65 3.10
C VAL A 73 7.04 6.97 4.46
N SER A 74 7.09 5.64 4.48
CA SER A 74 7.21 4.76 5.65
C SER A 74 8.00 3.50 5.27
N SER A 75 8.56 2.82 6.27
CA SER A 75 9.15 1.49 6.13
C SER A 75 8.19 0.44 6.68
N ASP A 76 7.44 -0.22 5.80
CA ASP A 76 6.52 -1.29 6.17
C ASP A 76 7.06 -2.65 5.68
N SER A 77 6.71 -3.71 6.40
CA SER A 77 7.08 -5.10 6.09
C SER A 77 5.88 -6.03 6.23
N TYR A 78 5.89 -7.14 5.50
CA TYR A 78 4.87 -8.18 5.62
C TYR A 78 5.23 -9.16 6.73
N GLY A 79 4.23 -9.57 7.51
CA GLY A 79 4.39 -10.52 8.60
C GLY A 79 3.20 -11.46 8.72
N SER A 80 3.45 -12.64 9.32
CA SER A 80 2.40 -13.60 9.65
C SER A 80 1.99 -13.45 11.11
N ALA A 81 0.69 -13.25 11.37
CA ALA A 81 0.15 -13.15 12.72
C ALA A 81 -0.39 -14.51 13.20
N PHE A 82 -0.13 -14.83 14.48
CA PHE A 82 -0.66 -16.03 15.14
C PHE A 82 -1.51 -15.63 16.35
N PRO A 83 -2.57 -16.39 16.69
CA PRO A 83 -3.32 -16.20 17.92
C PRO A 83 -2.40 -16.19 19.15
N LYS A 84 -2.56 -15.16 19.98
CA LYS A 84 -1.82 -15.02 21.24
C LYS A 84 -2.04 -16.26 22.11
N ASN A 85 -0.95 -16.78 22.69
CA ASN A 85 -0.90 -17.96 23.57
C ASN A 85 -1.10 -19.34 22.92
N LYS A 86 -1.39 -19.46 21.62
CA LYS A 86 -1.54 -20.79 20.99
C LYS A 86 -0.23 -21.44 20.52
N TYR A 87 0.83 -20.64 20.38
CA TYR A 87 2.10 -21.06 19.77
C TYR A 87 3.33 -20.63 20.58
N GLN A 88 3.18 -20.27 21.86
CA GLN A 88 4.27 -19.76 22.71
C GLN A 88 5.40 -20.78 22.94
N ASP A 89 5.07 -22.07 22.94
CA ASP A 89 6.05 -23.16 23.08
C ASP A 89 6.63 -23.64 21.75
N LEU A 90 6.05 -23.19 20.63
CA LEU A 90 6.56 -23.51 19.31
C LEU A 90 7.61 -22.46 18.95
N ARG A 91 8.89 -22.83 19.10
CA ARG A 91 9.99 -22.18 18.36
C ARG A 91 9.76 -22.45 16.88
N VAL A 92 8.89 -21.67 16.25
CA VAL A 92 8.63 -21.80 14.83
C VAL A 92 9.86 -21.30 14.10
N SER A 93 10.65 -22.24 13.57
CA SER A 93 11.78 -21.92 12.70
C SER A 93 11.23 -21.22 11.45
N SER A 94 11.75 -20.02 11.16
CA SER A 94 11.36 -19.21 9.99
C SER A 94 11.49 -19.95 8.66
N SER A 95 12.27 -21.03 8.61
CA SER A 95 12.46 -21.91 7.45
C SER A 95 11.30 -22.87 7.13
N ARG A 96 10.19 -22.84 7.89
CA ARG A 96 8.98 -23.62 7.58
C ARG A 96 7.80 -22.77 7.07
N ILE A 97 7.94 -21.45 7.05
CA ILE A 97 6.85 -20.50 6.71
C ILE A 97 7.08 -19.81 5.36
N LEU A 98 8.30 -19.84 4.82
CA LEU A 98 8.63 -19.33 3.50
C LEU A 98 9.09 -20.47 2.58
#